data_AF-A0A7Y2YT15-F1
#
_entry.id   AF-A0A7Y2YT15-F1
#
_cell.length_a   1.000
_cell.length_b   1.000
_cell.length_c   1.000
_cell.angle_alpha   90.00
_cell.angle_beta   90.00
_cell.angle_gamma   90.00
#
_symmetry.space_group_name_H-M   'P 1'
#
loop_
_entity.id
_entity.type
_entity.pdbx_description
1 polymer ?
#
loop_
_entity_poly.entity_id
_entity_poly.type
_entity_poly.pdbx_seq_one_letter_code
_entity_poly.pdbx_strand_id
1 'polypeptide(L)' 'GMVDRLTSHVTIRGEYDEPTRKRLEQIVGRCPVHKTIENGAHVVDEVEFVRLASG' A
#
# COMPACT_ATOMS: atom_id res chain seq x y z
N GLY A 1 -15.16 -7.95 -20.45
CA GLY A 1 -14.99 -6.54 -20.07
C GLY A 1 -13.61 -6.39 -19.47
N MET A 2 -12.83 -5.40 -19.91
CA MET A 2 -11.49 -5.14 -19.38
C MET A 2 -11.63 -4.39 -18.05
N VAL A 3 -10.90 -4.79 -17.02
CA VAL A 3 -10.87 -4.07 -15.74
C VAL A 3 -9.98 -2.85 -15.95
N ASP A 4 -10.56 -1.66 -15.95
CA ASP A 4 -9.83 -0.41 -16.26
C ASP A 4 -9.00 0.08 -15.06
N ARG A 5 -9.49 -0.18 -13.84
CA ARG A 5 -8.87 0.30 -12.59
C ARG A 5 -8.97 -0.70 -11.46
N LEU A 6 -7.87 -0.86 -10.72
CA LEU A 6 -7.79 -1.63 -9.49
C LEU A 6 -7.30 -0.71 -8.36
N THR A 7 -8.02 -0.71 -7.24
CA THR A 7 -7.63 0.05 -6.05
C THR A 7 -7.22 -0.92 -4.95
N SER A 8 -6.01 -0.73 -4.44
CA SER A 8 -5.36 -1.53 -3.40
C SER A 8 -5.42 -0.76 -2.09
N HIS A 9 -6.29 -1.18 -1.18
CA HIS A 9 -6.39 -0.58 0.15
C HIS A 9 -5.44 -1.29 1.11
N VAL A 10 -4.48 -0.55 1.66
CA VAL A 10 -3.43 -1.08 2.53
C VAL A 10 -3.51 -0.41 3.89
N THR A 11 -3.90 -1.18 4.92
CA THR A 11 -3.86 -0.70 6.31
C THR A 11 -2.68 -1.30 7.05
N ILE A 12 -1.82 -0.44 7.58
CA ILE A 12 -0.66 -0.81 8.38
C ILE A 12 -0.98 -0.48 9.83
N ARG A 13 -1.05 -1.52 10.67
CA ARG A 13 -1.36 -1.40 12.10
C ARG A 13 -0.13 -1.78 12.93
N GLY A 14 0.18 -0.97 13.94
CA GLY A 14 1.23 -1.30 14.90
C GLY A 14 1.89 -0.09 15.52
N GLU A 15 2.97 -0.37 16.24
CA GLU A 15 3.91 0.63 16.70
C GLU A 15 5.00 0.80 15.65
N TYR A 16 5.22 2.04 15.22
CA TYR A 16 6.29 2.41 14.31
C TYR A 16 6.72 3.84 14.64
N ASP A 17 7.99 4.13 14.42
CA ASP A 17 8.52 5.48 14.41
C ASP A 17 8.39 6.10 13.00
N GLU A 18 8.70 7.39 12.85
CA GLU A 18 8.63 8.05 11.54
C GLU A 18 9.59 7.45 10.48
N PRO A 19 10.84 7.07 10.82
CA PRO A 19 11.70 6.35 9.90
C PRO A 19 11.08 5.05 9.37
N THR A 20 10.49 4.24 10.26
CA THR A 20 9.83 2.98 9.90
C THR A 20 8.61 3.24 9.04
N ARG A 21 7.78 4.22 9.41
CA ARG A 21 6.61 4.63 8.61
C ARG A 21 7.00 5.00 7.18
N LYS A 22 8.01 5.84 6.99
CA LYS A 22 8.51 6.24 5.67
C LYS A 22 9.01 5.05 4.86
N ARG A 23 9.69 4.09 5.50
CA ARG A 23 10.15 2.88 4.83
C ARG A 23 8.98 2.01 4.38
N LEU A 24 7.95 1.89 5.21
CA LEU A 24 6.74 1.14 4.88
C LEU A 24 5.97 1.80 3.72
N GLU A 25 5.84 3.13 3.70
CA GLU A 25 5.28 3.88 2.57
C GLU A 25 6.00 3.54 1.25
N GLN A 26 7.34 3.48 1.26
CA GLN A 26 8.12 3.10 0.08
C GLN A 26 7.94 1.64 -0.35
N ILE A 27 7.67 0.72 0.60
CA ILE A 27 7.45 -0.70 0.29
C ILE A 27 6.10 -0.90 -0.38
N VAL A 28 5.06 -0.20 0.06
CA VAL A 28 3.70 -0.36 -0.51
C VAL A 28 3.69 -0.04 -2.01
N GLY A 29 4.32 1.07 -2.41
CA GLY A 29 4.43 1.44 -3.84
C GLY A 29 5.37 0.54 -4.67
N ARG A 30 5.94 -0.51 -4.08
CA ARG A 30 6.79 -1.51 -4.76
C ARG A 30 6.18 -2.90 -4.74
N CYS A 31 4.90 -3.02 -4.41
CA CYS A 31 4.23 -4.31 -4.33
C CYS A 31 4.37 -5.09 -5.65
N PRO A 32 4.90 -6.32 -5.65
CA PRO A 32 5.11 -7.08 -6.89
C PRO A 32 3.84 -7.30 -7.72
N VAL A 33 2.67 -7.19 -7.09
CA VAL A 33 1.38 -7.32 -7.76
C VAL A 33 1.16 -6.28 -8.87
N HIS A 34 1.72 -5.07 -8.73
CA HIS A 34 1.64 -4.02 -9.74
C HIS A 34 2.19 -4.51 -11.08
N LYS A 35 3.35 -5.17 -11.06
CA LYS A 35 4.00 -5.72 -12.27
C LYS A 35 3.17 -6.78 -12.99
N THR A 36 2.27 -7.45 -12.28
CA THR A 36 1.44 -8.52 -12.83
C THR A 36 0.17 -7.95 -13.48
N ILE A 37 -0.27 -6.76 -13.06
CA ILE A 37 -1.58 -6.18 -13.41
C ILE A 37 -1.44 -4.99 -14.37
N GLU A 38 -0.32 -4.26 -14.33
CA GLU A 38 -0.06 -3.04 -15.13
C GLU A 38 -0.25 -3.23 -16.65
N ASN A 39 -0.13 -4.45 -17.17
CA ASN A 39 -0.34 -4.74 -18.60
C ASN A 39 -1.82 -4.71 -19.04
N GLY A 40 -2.78 -4.53 -18.12
CA GLY A 40 -4.20 -4.55 -18.45
C GLY A 40 -5.13 -3.75 -17.54
N ALA A 41 -4.62 -3.10 -16.49
CA ALA A 41 -5.40 -2.23 -15.61
C ALA A 41 -4.52 -1.19 -14.90
N HIS A 42 -5.08 -0.02 -14.61
CA HIS A 42 -4.44 0.99 -13.77
C HIS A 42 -4.56 0.63 -12.29
N VAL A 43 -3.43 0.45 -11.60
CA VAL A 43 -3.43 0.16 -10.16
C VAL A 43 -3.18 1.43 -9.35
N VAL A 44 -3.94 1.63 -8.28
CA VAL A 44 -3.80 2.75 -7.34
C VAL A 44 -3.77 2.22 -5.91
N ASP A 45 -2.76 2.61 -5.13
CA ASP A 45 -2.67 2.26 -3.71
C ASP A 45 -3.24 3.38 -2.83
N GLU A 46 -4.05 2.98 -1.85
CA GLU A 46 -4.56 3.84 -0.79
C GLU A 46 -4.04 3.30 0.54
N VAL A 47 -3.12 4.03 1.17
CA VAL A 47 -2.39 3.56 2.36
C VAL A 47 -2.86 4.30 3.60
N GLU A 48 -3.25 3.53 4.62
CA GLU A 48 -3.65 4.03 5.93
C GLU A 48 -2.70 3.50 7.02
N PHE A 49 -2.20 4.42 7.86
CA PHE A 49 -1.33 4.11 8.97
C PHE A 49 -2.09 4.28 10.29
N VAL A 50 -2.35 3.18 10.97
CA VAL A 50 -3.04 3.15 12.27
C VAL A 50 -2.02 2.84 13.36
N ARG A 51 -1.63 3.89 14.11
CA ARG A 51 -0.73 3.74 15.26
C ARG A 51 -1.51 3.11 16.41
N LEU A 52 -1.00 1.99 16.93
CA LEU A 52 -1.48 1.46 18.19
C LEU A 52 -0.75 2.22 19.30
N ALA A 53 -1.50 2.82 20.22
CA ALA A 53 -0.91 3.41 21.41
C ALA A 53 -0.38 2.27 22.28
N SER A 54 0.90 2.33 22.61
CA SER A 54 1.51 1.50 23.66
C SER A 54 0.79 1.82 24.98
N GLY A 55 0.01 0.86 25.48
CA GLY A 55 -0.65 0.93 26.78
C GLY A 55 0.33 0.77 27.94
#